data_AF-M5TAV3-F1
#
_entry.id   AF-M5TAV3-F1
#
_cell.length_a   1.000
_cell.length_b   1.000
_cell.length_c   1.000
_cell.angle_alpha   90.00
_cell.angle_beta   90.00
_cell.angle_gamma   90.00
#
_symmetry.space_group_name_H-M   'P 1'
#
loop_
_entity.id
_entity.type
_entity.pdbx_description
1 polymer ?
#
loop_
_entity_poly.entity_id
_entity_poly.type
_entity_poly.pdbx_seq_one_letter_code
_entity_poly.pdbx_strand_id
1 'polypeptide(L)'
;MSASISTASTLCPTNGKQSLSDSDDDSQSDSNEKLTTLIQDLARAVGVAIDEIDTINARTKLLSLNARIEASRAGAHGAAFGVVAQEIQTLSQKTGAVAEEMASITKSRVDQLMRIIETSIRGVRLSDLALNCVDLIDRNLYERTCDVRWWATDNSVVDALSEPTKQSLEYASQRLGVILDAYTVYYDLVICNRNGIVTANGRKSQFDSIGCNVSTSDWYSQAISHSTGNEFGFESAHASELVAQQHSLVYSCSVREQGMATMPTVGVLGAIFNWDGLAKPVLDDLPIAENEQNKTIAYILDADGNALACRSGTDPLHGTLPRWETIRSGGKGFFIDQYRGRTYCIGYAKAPGFETYSTDWIAVVMQEM
;
A
#
# COMPACT_ATOMS: atom_id res chain seq x y z
N MET A 1 29.23 -57.76 -11.61
CA MET A 1 29.59 -56.35 -11.79
C MET A 1 28.29 -55.57 -11.95
N SER A 2 27.80 -55.08 -10.82
CA SER A 2 26.51 -54.41 -10.63
C SER A 2 26.80 -52.92 -10.42
N ALA A 3 26.30 -52.07 -11.32
CA ALA A 3 26.40 -50.61 -11.19
C ALA A 3 25.08 -50.08 -10.62
N SER A 4 25.18 -49.47 -9.44
CA SER A 4 24.09 -48.87 -8.68
C SER A 4 23.64 -47.55 -9.30
N ILE A 5 22.33 -47.39 -9.43
CA ILE A 5 21.65 -46.15 -9.82
C ILE A 5 21.61 -45.23 -8.58
N SER A 6 22.23 -44.06 -8.69
CA SER A 6 22.14 -42.98 -7.70
C SER A 6 21.03 -42.01 -8.12
N THR A 7 19.91 -42.05 -7.43
CA THR A 7 18.85 -41.03 -7.48
C THR A 7 19.31 -39.80 -6.71
N ALA A 8 19.64 -38.71 -7.41
CA ALA A 8 19.84 -37.40 -6.82
C ALA A 8 18.49 -36.68 -6.71
N SER A 9 17.88 -36.75 -5.52
CA SER A 9 16.85 -35.81 -5.09
C SER A 9 17.54 -34.53 -4.64
N THR A 10 17.55 -33.49 -5.47
CA THR A 10 18.05 -32.18 -5.04
C THR A 10 16.90 -31.44 -4.39
N LEU A 11 16.94 -31.39 -3.06
CA LEU A 11 16.08 -30.57 -2.23
C LEU A 11 16.22 -29.09 -2.63
N CYS A 12 15.07 -28.45 -2.80
CA CYS A 12 14.91 -27.00 -2.90
C CYS A 12 15.32 -26.35 -1.57
N PRO A 13 16.16 -25.31 -1.53
CA PRO A 13 16.38 -24.54 -0.33
C PRO A 13 15.25 -23.51 -0.19
N THR A 14 14.18 -23.89 0.51
CA THR A 14 13.28 -22.93 1.17
C THR A 14 13.97 -22.43 2.44
N ASN A 15 14.47 -21.19 2.45
CA ASN A 15 14.35 -20.26 3.58
C ASN A 15 15.29 -19.06 3.44
N GLY A 16 14.74 -17.87 3.68
CA GLY A 16 15.51 -16.75 4.18
C GLY A 16 15.14 -15.38 3.62
N LYS A 17 13.87 -14.97 3.67
CA LYS A 17 13.44 -13.54 3.59
C LYS A 17 11.95 -13.36 3.94
N GLN A 18 11.54 -13.90 5.09
CA GLN A 18 10.16 -13.76 5.59
C GLN A 18 10.13 -13.19 7.02
N SER A 19 11.09 -12.35 7.41
CA SER A 19 11.22 -11.92 8.82
C SER A 19 11.68 -10.47 9.03
N LEU A 20 11.48 -9.57 8.07
CA LEU A 20 11.87 -8.15 8.22
C LEU A 20 10.66 -7.19 8.22
N SER A 21 9.46 -7.65 7.89
CA SER A 21 8.21 -6.88 8.06
C SER A 21 7.54 -7.16 9.40
N ASP A 22 7.53 -8.42 9.84
CA ASP A 22 6.75 -8.84 11.01
C ASP A 22 7.35 -8.36 12.34
N SER A 23 8.66 -8.13 12.41
CA SER A 23 9.32 -7.67 13.64
C SER A 23 9.05 -6.19 13.95
N ASP A 24 8.87 -5.37 12.91
CA ASP A 24 8.64 -3.93 13.09
C ASP A 24 7.16 -3.66 13.42
N ASP A 25 6.23 -4.36 12.78
CA ASP A 25 4.78 -4.23 13.03
C ASP A 25 4.36 -4.70 14.45
N ASP A 26 4.89 -5.84 14.93
CA ASP A 26 4.63 -6.29 16.30
C ASP A 26 5.22 -5.32 17.34
N SER A 27 6.38 -4.74 17.04
CA SER A 27 7.03 -3.77 17.94
C SER A 27 6.27 -2.44 18.02
N GLN A 28 5.64 -2.00 16.93
CA GLN A 28 4.89 -0.74 16.86
C GLN A 28 3.48 -0.87 17.44
N SER A 29 2.81 -2.00 17.23
CA SER A 29 1.54 -2.30 17.88
C SER A 29 1.67 -2.33 19.41
N ASP A 30 2.68 -3.06 19.92
CA ASP A 30 3.00 -3.13 21.36
C ASP A 30 3.41 -1.75 21.92
N SER A 31 4.11 -0.93 21.12
CA SER A 31 4.44 0.45 21.51
C SER A 31 3.22 1.35 21.64
N ASN A 32 2.23 1.24 20.75
CA ASN A 32 1.00 2.04 20.81
C ASN A 32 0.10 1.63 21.98
N GLU A 33 0.03 0.34 22.30
CA GLU A 33 -0.69 -0.17 23.47
C GLU A 33 -0.04 0.34 24.77
N LYS A 34 1.29 0.29 24.87
CA LYS A 34 2.05 0.90 25.98
C LYS A 34 1.81 2.40 26.08
N LEU A 35 1.78 3.12 24.97
CA LEU A 35 1.53 4.56 24.97
C LEU A 35 0.13 4.90 25.51
N THR A 36 -0.87 4.13 25.08
CA THR A 36 -2.26 4.29 25.50
C THR A 36 -2.41 4.04 27.00
N THR A 37 -1.82 2.96 27.51
CA THR A 37 -1.84 2.64 28.94
C THR A 37 -1.11 3.70 29.77
N LEU A 38 0.06 4.16 29.35
CA LEU A 38 0.81 5.25 30.01
C LEU A 38 -0.01 6.54 30.10
N ILE A 39 -0.74 6.92 29.06
CA ILE A 39 -1.59 8.12 29.06
C ILE A 39 -2.77 7.96 30.01
N GLN A 40 -3.41 6.79 30.02
CA GLN A 40 -4.51 6.50 30.94
C GLN A 40 -4.05 6.53 32.40
N ASP A 41 -2.88 5.97 32.69
CA ASP A 41 -2.30 5.97 34.04
C ASP A 41 -1.89 7.38 34.46
N LEU A 42 -1.31 8.17 33.55
CA LEU A 42 -1.01 9.59 33.79
C LEU A 42 -2.29 10.37 34.10
N ALA A 43 -3.35 10.18 33.31
CA ALA A 43 -4.64 10.84 33.53
C ALA A 43 -5.23 10.47 34.90
N ARG A 44 -5.16 9.19 35.29
CA ARG A 44 -5.61 8.71 36.60
C ARG A 44 -4.78 9.33 37.73
N ALA A 45 -3.45 9.31 37.62
CA ALA A 45 -2.55 9.84 38.64
C ALA A 45 -2.78 11.35 38.86
N VAL A 46 -2.95 12.12 37.79
CA VAL A 46 -3.26 13.55 37.91
C VAL A 46 -4.65 13.77 38.53
N GLY A 47 -5.65 12.98 38.15
CA GLY A 47 -6.98 13.04 38.76
C GLY A 47 -6.96 12.80 40.28
N VAL A 48 -6.19 11.81 40.75
CA VAL A 48 -6.00 11.53 42.19
C VAL A 48 -5.31 12.70 42.90
N ALA A 49 -4.27 13.28 42.29
CA ALA A 49 -3.56 14.41 42.90
C ALA A 49 -4.45 15.66 43.03
N ILE A 50 -5.31 15.91 42.04
CA ILE A 50 -6.28 17.03 42.09
C ILE A 50 -7.31 16.81 43.21
N ASP A 51 -7.86 15.60 43.34
CA ASP A 51 -8.81 15.25 44.40
C ASP A 51 -8.20 15.41 45.81
N GLU A 52 -6.91 15.08 45.94
CA GLU A 52 -6.16 15.31 47.19
C GLU A 52 -5.99 16.82 47.48
N ILE A 53 -5.65 17.62 46.47
CA ILE A 53 -5.55 19.09 46.61
C ILE A 53 -6.89 19.70 47.01
N ASP A 54 -7.99 19.25 46.41
CA ASP A 54 -9.34 19.72 46.74
C ASP A 54 -9.72 19.34 48.18
N THR A 55 -9.37 18.13 48.61
CA THR A 55 -9.54 17.68 50.00
C THR A 55 -8.74 18.55 50.98
N ILE A 56 -7.48 18.88 50.65
CA ILE A 56 -6.61 19.76 51.46
C ILE A 56 -7.19 21.17 51.51
N ASN A 57 -7.65 21.70 50.38
CA ASN A 57 -8.27 23.02 50.30
C ASN A 57 -9.56 23.10 51.12
N ALA A 58 -10.42 22.08 51.04
CA ALA A 58 -11.65 22.02 51.84
C ALA A 58 -11.35 22.05 53.35
N ARG A 59 -10.36 21.28 53.81
CA ARG A 59 -9.90 21.28 55.21
C ARG A 59 -9.29 22.62 55.61
N THR A 60 -8.45 23.21 54.76
CA THR A 60 -7.79 24.50 55.01
C THR A 60 -8.82 25.62 55.09
N LYS A 61 -9.83 25.60 54.23
CA LYS A 61 -10.96 26.54 54.25
C LYS A 61 -11.74 26.44 55.56
N LEU A 62 -12.05 25.23 56.04
CA LEU A 62 -12.70 25.03 57.34
C LEU A 62 -11.82 25.51 58.51
N LEU A 63 -10.52 25.22 58.48
CA LEU A 63 -9.58 25.67 59.50
C LEU A 63 -9.50 27.20 59.56
N SER A 64 -9.41 27.85 58.39
CA SER A 64 -9.39 29.31 58.27
C SER A 64 -10.69 29.95 58.77
N LEU A 65 -11.84 29.32 58.49
CA LEU A 65 -13.14 29.78 58.97
C LEU A 65 -13.22 29.69 60.50
N ASN A 66 -12.82 28.55 61.08
CA ASN A 66 -12.80 28.36 62.53
C ASN A 66 -11.86 29.37 63.22
N ALA A 67 -10.68 29.59 62.66
CA ALA A 67 -9.74 30.59 63.15
C ALA A 67 -10.31 32.01 63.09
N ARG A 68 -11.04 32.34 62.01
CA ARG A 68 -11.70 33.65 61.86
C ARG A 68 -12.84 33.85 62.87
N ILE A 69 -13.61 32.80 63.18
CA ILE A 69 -14.66 32.83 64.21
C ILE A 69 -14.02 33.07 65.59
N GLU A 70 -12.96 32.34 65.93
CA GLU A 70 -12.29 32.49 67.23
C GLU A 70 -11.61 33.85 67.38
N ALA A 71 -11.00 34.36 66.31
CA ALA A 71 -10.45 35.71 66.25
C ALA A 71 -11.52 36.78 66.49
N SER A 72 -12.72 36.62 65.89
CA SER A 72 -13.85 37.50 66.14
C SER A 72 -14.35 37.40 67.59
N ARG A 73 -14.34 36.21 68.19
CA ARG A 73 -14.76 35.97 69.57
C ARG A 73 -13.81 36.62 70.58
N ALA A 74 -12.51 36.62 70.30
CA ALA A 74 -11.48 37.25 71.13
C ALA A 74 -11.45 38.79 71.02
N GLY A 75 -12.26 39.40 70.14
CA GLY A 75 -12.39 40.85 69.99
C GLY A 75 -11.05 41.52 69.63
N ALA A 76 -10.66 42.54 70.38
CA ALA A 76 -9.43 43.31 70.13
C ALA A 76 -8.15 42.44 70.19
N HIS A 77 -8.12 41.40 71.04
CA HIS A 77 -6.98 40.50 71.16
C HIS A 77 -6.86 39.50 69.99
N GLY A 78 -7.94 39.28 69.24
CA GLY A 78 -7.98 38.37 68.09
C GLY A 78 -7.76 39.06 66.73
N ALA A 79 -7.69 40.39 66.68
CA ALA A 79 -7.67 41.15 65.42
C ALA A 79 -6.54 40.72 64.46
N ALA A 80 -5.31 40.53 64.96
CA ALA A 80 -4.18 40.07 64.15
C ALA A 80 -4.37 38.63 63.63
N PHE A 81 -4.95 37.74 64.43
CA PHE A 81 -5.27 36.36 64.02
C PHE A 81 -6.36 36.33 62.95
N GLY A 82 -7.32 37.26 63.00
CA GLY A 82 -8.37 37.39 61.98
C GLY A 82 -7.83 37.71 60.59
N VAL A 83 -6.78 38.55 60.50
CA VAL A 83 -6.11 38.86 59.23
C VAL A 83 -5.42 37.62 58.66
N VAL A 84 -4.70 36.87 59.49
CA VAL A 84 -4.04 35.62 59.07
C VAL A 84 -5.06 34.60 58.57
N ALA A 85 -6.18 34.44 59.28
CA ALA A 85 -7.25 33.54 58.88
C ALA A 85 -7.85 33.92 57.51
N GLN A 86 -8.02 35.22 57.25
CA GLN A 86 -8.49 35.72 55.95
C GLN A 86 -7.49 35.45 54.82
N GLU A 87 -6.19 35.60 55.08
CA GLU A 87 -5.14 35.31 54.11
C GLU A 87 -5.08 33.82 53.77
N ILE A 88 -5.20 32.94 54.78
CA ILE A 88 -5.29 31.47 54.57
C ILE A 88 -6.51 31.11 53.73
N GLN A 89 -7.67 31.74 53.99
CA GLN A 89 -8.87 31.50 53.19
C GLN A 89 -8.67 31.91 51.73
N THR A 90 -8.07 33.08 51.50
CA THR A 90 -7.77 33.60 50.17
C THR A 90 -6.77 32.71 49.43
N LEU A 91 -5.73 32.24 50.12
CA LEU A 91 -4.76 31.30 49.59
C LEU A 91 -5.44 29.98 49.19
N SER A 92 -6.27 29.39 50.06
CA SER A 92 -6.98 28.14 49.77
C SER A 92 -7.93 28.28 48.57
N GLN A 93 -8.62 29.42 48.43
CA GLN A 93 -9.45 29.69 47.25
C GLN A 93 -8.63 29.78 45.97
N LYS A 94 -7.47 30.46 46.00
CA LYS A 94 -6.56 30.54 44.86
C LYS A 94 -5.99 29.17 44.50
N THR A 95 -5.59 28.36 45.48
CA THR A 95 -5.09 27.00 45.26
C THR A 95 -6.17 26.12 44.62
N GLY A 96 -7.43 26.21 45.07
CA GLY A 96 -8.53 25.47 44.46
C GLY A 96 -8.76 25.86 43.01
N ALA A 97 -8.79 27.17 42.71
CA ALA A 97 -8.93 27.64 41.33
C ALA A 97 -7.79 27.16 40.40
N VAL A 98 -6.54 27.16 40.89
CA VAL A 98 -5.39 26.64 40.13
C VAL A 98 -5.50 25.12 39.93
N ALA A 99 -5.97 24.38 40.93
CA ALA A 99 -6.18 22.94 40.82
C ALA A 99 -7.26 22.60 39.78
N GLU A 100 -8.38 23.31 39.78
CA GLU A 100 -9.46 23.17 38.77
C GLU A 100 -8.97 23.51 37.36
N GLU A 101 -8.20 24.59 37.19
CA GLU A 101 -7.61 24.96 35.90
C GLU A 101 -6.64 23.87 35.40
N MET A 102 -5.77 23.36 36.27
CA MET A 102 -4.86 22.25 35.96
C MET A 102 -5.61 20.98 35.59
N ALA A 103 -6.73 20.69 36.25
CA ALA A 103 -7.60 19.56 35.90
C ALA A 103 -8.14 19.69 34.48
N SER A 104 -8.68 20.87 34.15
CA SER A 104 -9.25 21.17 32.83
C SER A 104 -8.20 21.07 31.72
N ILE A 105 -7.03 21.69 31.93
CA ILE A 105 -5.92 21.64 30.97
C ILE A 105 -5.46 20.20 30.79
N THR A 106 -5.21 19.46 31.87
CA THR A 106 -4.74 18.08 31.78
C THR A 106 -5.72 17.20 31.02
N LYS A 107 -7.01 17.29 31.35
CA LYS A 107 -8.06 16.54 30.63
C LYS A 107 -8.04 16.85 29.13
N SER A 108 -7.99 18.13 28.76
CA SER A 108 -7.90 18.53 27.35
C SER A 108 -6.65 17.99 26.66
N ARG A 109 -5.50 17.94 27.35
CA ARG A 109 -4.25 17.39 26.79
C ARG A 109 -4.32 15.88 26.61
N VAL A 110 -4.87 15.16 27.58
CA VAL A 110 -5.10 13.71 27.49
C VAL A 110 -6.03 13.39 26.31
N ASP A 111 -7.14 14.12 26.17
CA ASP A 111 -8.07 13.94 25.05
C ASP A 111 -7.40 14.22 23.69
N GLN A 112 -6.54 15.24 23.61
CA GLN A 112 -5.74 15.52 22.42
C GLN A 112 -4.77 14.38 22.08
N LEU A 113 -4.05 13.85 23.08
CA LEU A 113 -3.12 12.75 22.90
C LEU A 113 -3.83 11.48 22.42
N MET A 114 -4.98 11.16 23.00
CA MET A 114 -5.78 9.99 22.59
C MET A 114 -6.20 10.09 21.12
N ARG A 115 -6.61 11.27 20.64
CA ARG A 115 -6.95 11.48 19.21
C ARG A 115 -5.74 11.34 18.29
N ILE A 116 -4.57 11.81 18.72
CA ILE A 116 -3.32 11.67 17.96
C ILE A 116 -2.95 10.20 17.82
N ILE A 117 -3.08 9.42 18.90
CA ILE A 117 -2.79 7.98 18.88
C ILE A 117 -3.78 7.24 17.99
N GLU A 118 -5.08 7.50 18.11
CA GLU A 118 -6.10 6.89 17.25
C GLU A 118 -5.79 7.14 15.76
N THR A 119 -5.48 8.39 15.43
CA THR A 119 -5.07 8.78 14.07
C THR A 119 -3.80 8.06 13.64
N SER A 120 -2.81 7.94 14.53
CA SER A 120 -1.54 7.29 14.23
C SER A 120 -1.72 5.80 13.97
N ILE A 121 -2.49 5.10 14.80
CA ILE A 121 -2.80 3.67 14.62
C ILE A 121 -3.50 3.45 13.28
N ARG A 122 -4.52 4.27 12.99
CA ARG A 122 -5.24 4.20 11.72
C ARG A 122 -4.31 4.46 10.54
N GLY A 123 -3.50 5.51 10.61
CA GLY A 123 -2.59 5.91 9.55
C GLY A 123 -1.52 4.87 9.23
N VAL A 124 -0.89 4.30 10.27
CA VAL A 124 0.09 3.20 10.12
C VAL A 124 -0.58 2.03 9.40
N ARG A 125 -1.71 1.54 9.93
CA ARG A 125 -2.47 0.45 9.32
C ARG A 125 -2.77 0.70 7.84
N LEU A 126 -3.27 1.88 7.47
CA LEU A 126 -3.58 2.20 6.07
C LEU A 126 -2.32 2.22 5.19
N SER A 127 -1.18 2.69 5.72
CA SER A 127 0.10 2.66 5.01
C SER A 127 0.65 1.24 4.84
N ASP A 128 0.38 0.33 5.79
CA ASP A 128 0.73 -1.10 5.71
C ASP A 128 -0.12 -1.80 4.66
N LEU A 129 -1.42 -1.53 4.65
CA LEU A 129 -2.33 -2.02 3.61
C LEU A 129 -1.88 -1.57 2.22
N ALA A 130 -1.50 -0.29 2.08
CA ALA A 130 -0.95 0.23 0.83
C ALA A 130 0.33 -0.51 0.42
N LEU A 131 1.28 -0.71 1.34
CA LEU A 131 2.53 -1.43 1.07
C LEU A 131 2.24 -2.87 0.61
N ASN A 132 1.36 -3.57 1.30
CA ASN A 132 0.98 -4.94 0.95
C ASN A 132 0.36 -5.02 -0.44
N CYS A 133 -0.52 -4.08 -0.82
CA CYS A 133 -1.10 -4.04 -2.16
C CYS A 133 -0.03 -3.95 -3.24
N VAL A 134 0.89 -2.98 -3.13
CA VAL A 134 1.87 -2.74 -4.19
C VAL A 134 2.97 -3.82 -4.21
N ASP A 135 3.36 -4.38 -3.05
CA ASP A 135 4.29 -5.50 -2.98
C ASP A 135 3.72 -6.77 -3.62
N LEU A 136 2.44 -7.08 -3.38
CA LEU A 136 1.77 -8.23 -4.02
C LEU A 136 1.70 -8.07 -5.55
N ILE A 137 1.44 -6.86 -6.03
CA ILE A 137 1.42 -6.55 -7.46
C ILE A 137 2.80 -6.78 -8.08
N ASP A 138 3.86 -6.16 -7.52
CA ASP A 138 5.22 -6.29 -8.07
C ASP A 138 5.70 -7.74 -8.09
N ARG A 139 5.45 -8.49 -7.02
CA ARG A 139 5.80 -9.92 -6.94
C ARG A 139 5.10 -10.75 -8.01
N ASN A 140 3.80 -10.51 -8.24
CA ASN A 140 3.05 -11.25 -9.25
C ASN A 140 3.50 -10.87 -10.67
N LEU A 141 3.79 -9.59 -10.89
CA LEU A 141 4.21 -9.07 -12.18
C LEU A 141 5.64 -9.45 -12.55
N TYR A 142 6.53 -9.67 -11.57
CA TYR A 142 7.90 -10.14 -11.81
C TYR A 142 7.95 -11.41 -12.65
N GLU A 143 7.10 -12.40 -12.34
CA GLU A 143 7.06 -13.68 -13.05
C GLU A 143 6.77 -13.51 -14.55
N ARG A 144 5.96 -12.51 -14.91
CA ARG A 144 5.58 -12.23 -16.31
C ARG A 144 6.78 -11.83 -17.17
N THR A 145 7.79 -11.21 -16.56
CA THR A 145 9.05 -10.87 -17.24
C THR A 145 9.86 -12.11 -17.60
N CYS A 146 9.79 -13.16 -16.79
CA CYS A 146 10.46 -14.44 -17.03
C CYS A 146 9.70 -15.27 -18.06
N ASP A 147 8.37 -15.35 -17.89
CA ASP A 147 7.45 -16.08 -18.77
C ASP A 147 7.65 -15.69 -20.24
N VAL A 148 7.58 -14.39 -20.55
CA VAL A 148 7.68 -13.91 -21.94
C VAL A 148 9.06 -14.15 -22.57
N ARG A 149 10.13 -14.03 -21.78
CA ARG A 149 11.50 -14.29 -22.26
C ARG A 149 11.71 -15.77 -22.55
N TRP A 150 11.16 -16.64 -21.71
CA TRP A 150 11.21 -18.08 -21.95
C TRP A 150 10.42 -18.48 -23.19
N TRP A 151 9.18 -18.02 -23.32
CA TRP A 151 8.32 -18.36 -24.46
C TRP A 151 8.82 -17.81 -25.79
N ALA A 152 9.57 -16.70 -25.79
CA ALA A 152 10.21 -16.17 -26.99
C ALA A 152 11.30 -17.11 -27.57
N THR A 153 11.70 -18.15 -26.83
CA THR A 153 12.64 -19.18 -27.29
C THR A 153 11.97 -20.46 -27.81
N ASP A 154 10.63 -20.57 -27.75
CA ASP A 154 9.93 -21.76 -28.26
C ASP A 154 10.13 -21.86 -29.79
N ASN A 155 10.60 -23.03 -30.26
CA ASN A 155 10.91 -23.26 -31.67
C ASN A 155 9.72 -22.96 -32.59
N SER A 156 8.48 -23.21 -32.15
CA SER A 156 7.31 -22.90 -32.97
C SER A 156 7.14 -21.40 -33.22
N VAL A 157 7.50 -20.57 -32.25
CA VAL A 157 7.48 -19.10 -32.37
C VAL A 157 8.65 -18.63 -33.23
N VAL A 158 9.86 -19.18 -33.02
CA VAL A 158 11.06 -18.84 -33.79
C VAL A 158 10.89 -19.20 -35.26
N ASP A 159 10.43 -20.42 -35.57
CA ASP A 159 10.23 -20.91 -36.94
C ASP A 159 9.16 -20.09 -37.67
N ALA A 160 8.07 -19.74 -36.98
CA ALA A 160 6.98 -18.94 -37.54
C ALA A 160 7.40 -17.51 -37.93
N LEU A 161 8.40 -16.94 -37.27
CA LEU A 161 8.92 -15.60 -37.57
C LEU A 161 10.13 -15.62 -38.50
N SER A 162 10.96 -16.68 -38.46
CA SER A 162 12.14 -16.83 -39.31
C SER A 162 11.77 -17.28 -40.72
N GLU A 163 10.89 -18.27 -40.83
CA GLU A 163 10.43 -18.86 -42.09
C GLU A 163 8.89 -18.91 -42.11
N PRO A 164 8.22 -17.75 -42.29
CA PRO A 164 6.77 -17.67 -42.19
C PRO A 164 6.10 -18.42 -43.34
N THR A 165 5.39 -19.49 -42.99
CA THR A 165 4.48 -20.23 -43.86
C THR A 165 3.12 -20.31 -43.18
N LYS A 166 2.05 -20.60 -43.94
CA LYS A 166 0.73 -20.81 -43.34
C LYS A 166 0.76 -21.91 -42.27
N GLN A 167 1.53 -22.96 -42.51
CA GLN A 167 1.67 -24.08 -41.58
C GLN A 167 2.45 -23.71 -40.31
N SER A 168 3.56 -22.97 -40.42
CA SER A 168 4.34 -22.55 -39.24
C SER A 168 3.57 -21.56 -38.37
N LEU A 169 2.82 -20.63 -38.98
CA LEU A 169 1.95 -19.69 -38.25
C LEU A 169 0.77 -20.38 -37.54
N GLU A 170 0.12 -21.35 -38.20
CA GLU A 170 -0.95 -22.16 -37.59
C GLU A 170 -0.42 -23.01 -36.43
N TYR A 171 0.75 -23.62 -36.59
CA TYR A 171 1.39 -24.39 -35.52
C TYR A 171 1.81 -23.52 -34.33
N ALA A 172 2.39 -22.33 -34.59
CA ALA A 172 2.69 -21.37 -33.53
C ALA A 172 1.42 -20.95 -32.77
N SER A 173 0.33 -20.64 -33.48
CA SER A 173 -0.96 -20.31 -32.85
C SER A 173 -1.45 -21.42 -31.91
N GLN A 174 -1.36 -22.69 -32.35
CA GLN A 174 -1.72 -23.84 -31.53
C GLN A 174 -0.84 -23.95 -30.28
N ARG A 175 0.47 -23.75 -30.43
CA ARG A 175 1.44 -23.82 -29.33
C ARG A 175 1.24 -22.70 -28.30
N LEU A 176 0.99 -21.48 -28.75
CA LEU A 176 0.60 -20.35 -27.89
C LEU A 176 -0.70 -20.67 -27.13
N GLY A 177 -1.68 -21.30 -27.79
CA GLY A 177 -2.91 -21.76 -27.13
C GLY A 177 -2.65 -22.77 -26.00
N VAL A 178 -1.74 -23.74 -26.21
CA VAL A 178 -1.35 -24.70 -25.16
C VAL A 178 -0.71 -24.00 -23.96
N ILE A 179 0.12 -22.98 -24.20
CA ILE A 179 0.70 -22.17 -23.12
C ILE A 179 -0.43 -21.47 -22.34
N LEU A 180 -1.36 -20.83 -23.04
CA LEU A 180 -2.48 -20.11 -22.41
C LEU A 180 -3.46 -21.01 -21.65
N ASP A 181 -3.54 -22.31 -21.98
CA ASP A 181 -4.32 -23.28 -21.22
C ASP A 181 -3.65 -23.63 -19.87
N ALA A 182 -2.31 -23.53 -19.80
CA ALA A 182 -1.56 -23.72 -18.55
C ALA A 182 -1.44 -22.42 -17.73
N TYR A 183 -1.44 -21.26 -18.40
CA TYR A 183 -1.26 -19.93 -17.77
C TYR A 183 -2.51 -19.07 -18.02
N THR A 184 -3.53 -19.25 -17.18
CA THR A 184 -4.86 -18.65 -17.35
C THR A 184 -4.96 -17.16 -17.02
N VAL A 185 -3.86 -16.55 -16.57
CA VAL A 185 -3.80 -15.12 -16.20
C VAL A 185 -3.61 -14.18 -17.39
N TYR A 186 -3.36 -14.73 -18.57
CA TYR A 186 -3.23 -13.96 -19.81
C TYR A 186 -4.53 -14.06 -20.62
N TYR A 187 -4.91 -12.94 -21.24
CA TYR A 187 -5.95 -12.97 -22.26
C TYR A 187 -5.44 -13.67 -23.52
N ASP A 188 -4.27 -13.27 -24.02
CA ASP A 188 -3.69 -13.84 -25.23
C ASP A 188 -2.16 -13.68 -25.27
N LEU A 189 -1.53 -14.45 -26.15
CA LEU A 189 -0.15 -14.27 -26.60
C LEU A 189 -0.17 -13.96 -28.09
N VAL A 190 0.63 -12.99 -28.52
CA VAL A 190 0.73 -12.57 -29.93
C VAL A 190 2.19 -12.60 -30.37
N ILE A 191 2.45 -13.02 -31.61
CA ILE A 191 3.76 -12.84 -32.24
C ILE A 191 3.65 -11.85 -33.38
N CYS A 192 4.64 -10.97 -33.47
CA CYS A 192 4.71 -9.89 -34.44
C CYS A 192 5.98 -9.99 -35.27
N ASN A 193 5.87 -9.68 -36.56
CA ASN A 193 7.06 -9.53 -37.39
C ASN A 193 7.83 -8.24 -37.02
N ARG A 194 9.02 -8.05 -37.63
CA ARG A 194 9.89 -6.88 -37.40
C ARG A 194 9.29 -5.52 -37.79
N ASN A 195 8.16 -5.50 -38.48
CA ASN A 195 7.44 -4.28 -38.84
C ASN A 195 6.27 -3.99 -37.87
N GLY A 196 6.10 -4.78 -36.81
CA GLY A 196 5.03 -4.61 -35.82
C GLY A 196 3.68 -5.16 -36.27
N ILE A 197 3.62 -6.00 -37.30
CA ILE A 197 2.35 -6.63 -37.69
C ILE A 197 2.20 -7.96 -36.95
N VAL A 198 1.07 -8.14 -36.26
CA VAL A 198 0.72 -9.41 -35.60
C VAL A 198 0.51 -10.50 -36.66
N THR A 199 1.26 -11.59 -36.59
CA THR A 199 1.23 -12.68 -37.57
C THR A 199 0.52 -13.94 -37.06
N ALA A 200 0.51 -14.16 -35.74
CA ALA A 200 -0.24 -15.23 -35.09
C ALA A 200 -0.60 -14.88 -33.64
N ASN A 201 -1.63 -15.52 -33.11
CA ASN A 201 -2.10 -15.37 -31.73
C ASN A 201 -2.52 -16.73 -31.13
N GLY A 202 -2.61 -16.82 -29.80
CA GLY A 202 -2.95 -18.05 -29.09
C GLY A 202 -4.45 -18.31 -28.95
N ARG A 203 -5.28 -17.25 -28.94
CA ARG A 203 -6.75 -17.32 -28.82
C ARG A 203 -7.46 -16.84 -30.07
N LYS A 204 -7.08 -17.35 -31.24
CA LYS A 204 -7.68 -16.99 -32.54
C LYS A 204 -9.21 -17.07 -32.62
N SER A 205 -9.84 -17.94 -31.84
CA SER A 205 -11.30 -18.06 -31.78
C SER A 205 -11.98 -17.00 -30.91
N GLN A 206 -11.22 -16.32 -30.05
CA GLN A 206 -11.72 -15.31 -29.11
C GLN A 206 -11.34 -13.89 -29.56
N PHE A 207 -10.13 -13.71 -30.09
CA PHE A 207 -9.60 -12.40 -30.47
C PHE A 207 -9.11 -12.36 -31.91
N ASP A 208 -9.52 -11.31 -32.63
CA ASP A 208 -9.16 -11.04 -34.02
C ASP A 208 -8.01 -10.02 -34.09
N SER A 209 -6.84 -10.41 -33.56
CA SER A 209 -5.66 -9.53 -33.48
C SER A 209 -4.66 -9.72 -34.63
N ILE A 210 -4.83 -10.76 -35.46
CA ILE A 210 -3.93 -11.03 -36.58
C ILE A 210 -4.06 -9.94 -37.65
N GLY A 211 -2.94 -9.34 -38.04
CA GLY A 211 -2.88 -8.22 -38.99
C GLY A 211 -2.91 -6.84 -38.35
N CYS A 212 -3.19 -6.73 -37.04
CA CYS A 212 -3.07 -5.47 -36.31
C CYS A 212 -1.62 -4.96 -36.33
N ASN A 213 -1.47 -3.63 -36.39
CA ASN A 213 -0.17 -2.96 -36.33
C ASN A 213 0.08 -2.43 -34.91
N VAL A 214 1.12 -2.96 -34.27
CA VAL A 214 1.55 -2.60 -32.92
C VAL A 214 2.90 -1.87 -32.92
N SER A 215 3.38 -1.41 -34.07
CA SER A 215 4.72 -0.81 -34.22
C SER A 215 4.94 0.45 -33.37
N THR A 216 3.86 1.10 -32.93
CA THR A 216 3.89 2.30 -32.08
C THR A 216 3.60 2.02 -30.61
N SER A 217 3.28 0.77 -30.25
CA SER A 217 3.08 0.39 -28.85
C SER A 217 4.42 0.40 -28.09
N ASP A 218 4.36 0.71 -26.80
CA ASP A 218 5.56 0.84 -25.98
C ASP A 218 6.23 -0.51 -25.80
N TRP A 219 5.44 -1.57 -25.56
CA TRP A 219 5.96 -2.92 -25.39
C TRP A 219 6.72 -3.39 -26.64
N TYR A 220 6.16 -3.19 -27.84
CA TYR A 220 6.80 -3.61 -29.08
C TYR A 220 8.06 -2.81 -29.35
N SER A 221 7.97 -1.47 -29.24
CA SER A 221 9.06 -0.55 -29.54
C SER A 221 10.27 -0.79 -28.63
N GLN A 222 10.02 -1.04 -27.34
CA GLN A 222 11.06 -1.44 -26.40
C GLN A 222 11.67 -2.79 -26.81
N ALA A 223 10.85 -3.84 -26.96
CA ALA A 223 11.36 -5.19 -27.24
C ALA A 223 12.14 -5.31 -28.56
N ILE A 224 11.70 -4.65 -29.64
CA ILE A 224 12.40 -4.70 -30.92
C ILE A 224 13.75 -3.95 -30.89
N SER A 225 13.89 -2.96 -29.99
CA SER A 225 15.11 -2.16 -29.84
C SER A 225 16.20 -2.85 -29.02
N HIS A 226 15.84 -3.85 -28.22
CA HIS A 226 16.79 -4.55 -27.35
C HIS A 226 17.86 -5.29 -28.15
N SER A 227 19.05 -5.34 -27.58
CA SER A 227 20.21 -5.98 -28.19
C SER A 227 20.32 -7.47 -27.85
N THR A 228 19.66 -7.89 -26.76
CA THR A 228 19.65 -9.28 -26.28
C THR A 228 18.23 -9.81 -26.05
N GLY A 229 18.07 -11.13 -25.98
CA GLY A 229 16.82 -11.80 -25.56
C GLY A 229 16.64 -11.89 -24.04
N ASN A 230 17.54 -11.28 -23.25
CA ASN A 230 17.46 -11.28 -21.79
C ASN A 230 16.67 -10.09 -21.23
N GLU A 231 16.36 -9.12 -22.09
CA GLU A 231 15.60 -7.91 -21.79
C GLU A 231 14.11 -8.13 -22.16
N PHE A 232 13.22 -7.36 -21.54
CA PHE A 232 11.78 -7.41 -21.82
C PHE A 232 11.24 -6.01 -22.06
N GLY A 233 10.30 -5.86 -23.00
CA GLY A 233 9.52 -4.64 -23.15
C GLY A 233 8.29 -4.67 -22.26
N PHE A 234 7.79 -3.50 -21.88
CA PHE A 234 6.63 -3.35 -21.01
C PHE A 234 5.73 -2.19 -21.46
N GLU A 235 4.43 -2.41 -21.42
CA GLU A 235 3.41 -1.36 -21.52
C GLU A 235 2.47 -1.44 -20.32
N SER A 236 2.27 -0.29 -19.67
CA SER A 236 1.44 -0.13 -18.48
C SER A 236 -0.05 -0.35 -18.77
N ALA A 237 -0.89 -0.27 -17.73
CA ALA A 237 -2.28 -0.64 -17.79
C ALA A 237 -3.05 0.21 -18.81
N HIS A 238 -3.67 -0.42 -19.79
CA HIS A 238 -4.44 0.25 -20.84
C HIS A 238 -5.56 -0.65 -21.38
N ALA A 239 -6.52 -0.06 -22.09
CA ALA A 239 -7.52 -0.82 -22.84
C ALA A 239 -6.90 -1.30 -24.15
N SER A 240 -6.64 -2.61 -24.28
CA SER A 240 -5.89 -3.15 -25.41
C SER A 240 -6.81 -3.54 -26.57
N GLU A 241 -6.56 -3.00 -27.76
CA GLU A 241 -7.33 -3.34 -28.96
C GLU A 241 -7.18 -4.82 -29.36
N LEU A 242 -6.03 -5.42 -29.05
CA LEU A 242 -5.69 -6.82 -29.38
C LEU A 242 -6.60 -7.83 -28.68
N VAL A 243 -7.22 -7.43 -27.57
CA VAL A 243 -8.12 -8.26 -26.76
C VAL A 243 -9.46 -7.56 -26.53
N ALA A 244 -9.97 -6.87 -27.55
CA ALA A 244 -11.29 -6.24 -27.54
C ALA A 244 -11.50 -5.23 -26.38
N GLN A 245 -10.53 -4.32 -26.19
CA GLN A 245 -10.54 -3.24 -25.19
C GLN A 245 -10.54 -3.73 -23.73
N GLN A 246 -10.17 -5.00 -23.49
CA GLN A 246 -9.97 -5.48 -22.13
C GLN A 246 -8.77 -4.78 -21.47
N HIS A 247 -8.91 -4.49 -20.17
CA HIS A 247 -7.88 -3.81 -19.40
C HIS A 247 -6.68 -4.72 -19.17
N SER A 248 -5.53 -4.31 -19.71
CA SER A 248 -4.38 -5.20 -19.89
C SER A 248 -3.06 -4.53 -19.55
N LEU A 249 -2.10 -5.37 -19.15
CA LEU A 249 -0.67 -5.06 -19.20
C LEU A 249 -0.03 -5.87 -20.31
N VAL A 250 1.01 -5.37 -20.96
CA VAL A 250 1.72 -6.15 -21.98
C VAL A 250 3.19 -6.25 -21.65
N TYR A 251 3.65 -7.49 -21.48
CA TYR A 251 5.08 -7.82 -21.45
C TYR A 251 5.51 -8.37 -22.79
N SER A 252 6.75 -8.13 -23.19
CA SER A 252 7.22 -8.59 -24.48
C SER A 252 8.70 -8.94 -24.49
N CYS A 253 9.11 -9.76 -25.44
CA CYS A 253 10.50 -10.10 -25.65
C CYS A 253 10.80 -10.24 -27.15
N SER A 254 12.00 -9.82 -27.56
CA SER A 254 12.51 -10.08 -28.90
C SER A 254 12.64 -11.58 -29.15
N VAL A 255 12.01 -12.08 -30.21
CA VAL A 255 12.26 -13.43 -30.73
C VAL A 255 13.48 -13.37 -31.64
N ARG A 256 14.44 -14.27 -31.42
CA ARG A 256 15.74 -14.26 -32.10
C ARG A 256 15.99 -15.56 -32.83
N GLU A 257 16.81 -15.51 -33.88
CA GLU A 257 17.15 -16.70 -34.67
C GLU A 257 17.65 -17.83 -33.75
N GLN A 258 17.19 -19.06 -34.02
CA GLN A 258 17.52 -20.26 -33.25
C GLN A 258 17.13 -20.20 -31.76
N GLY A 259 16.30 -19.24 -31.34
CA GLY A 259 15.94 -19.03 -29.93
C GLY A 259 17.10 -18.58 -29.04
N MET A 260 18.22 -18.14 -29.61
CA MET A 260 19.41 -17.75 -28.86
C MET A 260 19.44 -16.25 -28.56
N ALA A 261 19.67 -15.88 -27.30
CA ALA A 261 19.58 -14.49 -26.82
C ALA A 261 20.51 -13.49 -27.54
N THR A 262 21.61 -13.94 -28.13
CA THR A 262 22.60 -13.08 -28.82
C THR A 262 22.42 -13.03 -30.33
N MET A 263 21.49 -13.80 -30.90
CA MET A 263 21.26 -13.87 -32.34
C MET A 263 20.39 -12.70 -32.83
N PRO A 264 20.38 -12.41 -34.15
CA PRO A 264 19.54 -11.36 -34.71
C PRO A 264 18.05 -11.53 -34.37
N THR A 265 17.36 -10.41 -34.15
CA THR A 265 15.91 -10.38 -33.89
C THR A 265 15.12 -10.68 -35.16
N VAL A 266 14.23 -11.67 -35.10
CA VAL A 266 13.31 -12.06 -36.18
C VAL A 266 11.88 -11.55 -35.95
N GLY A 267 11.54 -11.14 -34.74
CA GLY A 267 10.27 -10.49 -34.40
C GLY A 267 10.12 -10.29 -32.90
N VAL A 268 8.88 -10.18 -32.43
CA VAL A 268 8.56 -9.92 -31.01
C VAL A 268 7.41 -10.83 -30.57
N LEU A 269 7.53 -11.42 -29.38
CA LEU A 269 6.43 -12.06 -28.66
C LEU A 269 5.87 -11.05 -27.65
N GLY A 270 4.56 -10.84 -27.67
CA GLY A 270 3.81 -10.06 -26.67
C GLY A 270 2.90 -10.98 -25.85
N ALA A 271 2.87 -10.75 -24.54
CA ALA A 271 2.02 -11.45 -23.58
C ALA A 271 1.03 -10.46 -22.96
N ILE A 272 -0.25 -10.63 -23.30
CA ILE A 272 -1.32 -9.69 -22.94
C ILE A 272 -1.98 -10.18 -21.65
N PHE A 273 -1.58 -9.57 -20.55
CA PHE A 273 -1.93 -9.98 -19.20
C PHE A 273 -3.27 -9.37 -18.75
N ASN A 274 -4.09 -10.16 -18.06
CA ASN A 274 -5.36 -9.69 -17.48
C ASN A 274 -5.10 -8.88 -16.22
N TRP A 275 -4.98 -7.55 -16.38
CA TRP A 275 -4.67 -6.66 -15.28
C TRP A 275 -5.79 -6.61 -14.22
N ASP A 276 -7.04 -6.52 -14.65
CA ASP A 276 -8.19 -6.52 -13.74
C ASP A 276 -8.28 -7.81 -12.92
N GLY A 277 -7.88 -8.96 -13.49
CA GLY A 277 -7.82 -10.25 -12.82
C GLY A 277 -6.79 -10.32 -11.69
N LEU A 278 -5.79 -9.43 -11.68
CA LEU A 278 -4.81 -9.28 -10.59
C LEU A 278 -5.20 -8.15 -9.64
N ALA A 279 -5.45 -6.96 -10.17
CA ALA A 279 -5.55 -5.75 -9.38
C ALA A 279 -6.82 -5.69 -8.50
N LYS A 280 -7.96 -6.16 -9.03
CA LYS A 280 -9.22 -6.13 -8.28
C LYS A 280 -9.18 -7.04 -7.06
N PRO A 281 -8.80 -8.33 -7.14
CA PRO A 281 -8.65 -9.16 -5.95
C PRO A 281 -7.71 -8.55 -4.90
N VAL A 282 -6.55 -8.02 -5.31
CA VAL A 282 -5.60 -7.39 -4.38
C VAL A 282 -6.22 -6.23 -3.61
N LEU A 283 -7.05 -5.40 -4.25
CA LEU A 283 -7.69 -4.24 -3.61
C LEU A 283 -8.99 -4.58 -2.87
N ASP A 284 -9.76 -5.55 -3.37
CA ASP A 284 -11.05 -5.95 -2.82
C ASP A 284 -10.88 -6.81 -1.56
N ASP A 285 -9.84 -7.66 -1.53
CA ASP A 285 -9.51 -8.56 -0.41
C ASP A 285 -8.71 -7.88 0.72
N LEU A 286 -8.52 -6.56 0.66
CA LEU A 286 -7.92 -5.80 1.77
C LEU A 286 -8.67 -6.10 3.09
N PRO A 287 -7.96 -6.44 4.19
CA PRO A 287 -8.58 -6.77 5.49
C PRO A 287 -9.13 -5.51 6.18
N ILE A 288 -10.27 -5.04 5.69
CA ILE A 288 -11.01 -3.87 6.17
C ILE A 288 -12.28 -4.36 6.88
N ALA A 289 -12.54 -3.83 8.06
CA ALA A 289 -13.73 -4.17 8.84
C ALA A 289 -15.02 -3.81 8.06
N GLU A 290 -16.08 -4.60 8.25
CA GLU A 290 -17.33 -4.45 7.48
C GLU A 290 -17.95 -3.04 7.59
N ASN A 291 -17.87 -2.43 8.78
CA ASN A 291 -18.33 -1.06 9.04
C ASN A 291 -17.44 0.04 8.42
N GLU A 292 -16.25 -0.31 7.93
CA GLU A 292 -15.28 0.59 7.33
C GLU A 292 -15.26 0.53 5.80
N GLN A 293 -15.82 -0.52 5.19
CA GLN A 293 -15.71 -0.77 3.75
C GLN A 293 -16.23 0.41 2.92
N ASN A 294 -17.43 0.93 3.25
CA ASN A 294 -18.04 2.05 2.51
C ASN A 294 -17.35 3.40 2.71
N LYS A 295 -16.41 3.48 3.65
CA LYS A 295 -15.63 4.68 3.95
C LYS A 295 -14.18 4.57 3.46
N THR A 296 -13.81 3.41 2.93
CA THR A 296 -12.44 3.12 2.53
C THR A 296 -12.33 3.06 1.02
N ILE A 297 -11.39 3.83 0.48
CA ILE A 297 -11.08 3.89 -0.94
C ILE A 297 -9.64 3.43 -1.12
N ALA A 298 -9.36 2.66 -2.16
CA ALA A 298 -8.01 2.23 -2.45
C ALA A 298 -7.71 2.34 -3.95
N TYR A 299 -6.48 2.74 -4.27
CA TYR A 299 -5.99 2.94 -5.62
C TYR A 299 -4.60 2.34 -5.82
N ILE A 300 -4.33 1.90 -7.04
CA ILE A 300 -2.98 1.74 -7.58
C ILE A 300 -2.77 2.86 -8.60
N LEU A 301 -1.68 3.62 -8.43
CA LEU A 301 -1.35 4.79 -9.21
C LEU A 301 -0.01 4.60 -9.92
N ASP A 302 0.12 5.15 -11.13
CA ASP A 302 1.42 5.30 -11.78
C ASP A 302 2.26 6.43 -11.13
N ALA A 303 3.46 6.66 -11.67
CA ALA A 303 4.39 7.67 -11.17
C ALA A 303 3.89 9.12 -11.34
N ASP A 304 2.91 9.35 -12.22
CA ASP A 304 2.31 10.65 -12.52
C ASP A 304 1.01 10.89 -11.72
N GLY A 305 0.49 9.85 -11.06
CA GLY A 305 -0.70 9.89 -10.21
C GLY A 305 -1.99 9.52 -10.93
N ASN A 306 -1.89 8.91 -12.11
CA ASN A 306 -3.06 8.37 -12.81
C ASN A 306 -3.44 7.02 -12.18
N ALA A 307 -4.74 6.79 -12.03
CA ALA A 307 -5.24 5.53 -11.48
C ALA A 307 -5.13 4.40 -12.50
N LEU A 308 -4.36 3.38 -12.15
CA LEU A 308 -4.24 2.11 -12.86
C LEU A 308 -5.27 1.10 -12.36
N ALA A 309 -5.65 1.17 -11.09
CA ALA A 309 -6.72 0.36 -10.54
C ALA A 309 -7.38 1.07 -9.35
N CYS A 310 -8.61 0.69 -9.05
CA CYS A 310 -9.38 1.18 -7.92
C CYS A 310 -10.21 0.03 -7.34
N ARG A 311 -10.39 0.02 -6.02
CA ARG A 311 -11.22 -0.97 -5.33
C ARG A 311 -12.66 -0.92 -5.85
N SER A 312 -13.26 -2.08 -6.08
CA SER A 312 -14.63 -2.19 -6.59
C SER A 312 -15.63 -1.50 -5.65
N GLY A 313 -16.60 -0.80 -6.23
CA GLY A 313 -17.64 -0.09 -5.47
C GLY A 313 -17.17 1.18 -4.77
N THR A 314 -15.93 1.62 -5.00
CA THR A 314 -15.42 2.91 -4.51
C THR A 314 -15.45 3.97 -5.61
N ASP A 315 -15.43 5.25 -5.21
CA ASP A 315 -15.43 6.37 -6.15
C ASP A 315 -14.13 6.35 -6.98
N PRO A 316 -14.19 6.49 -8.31
CA PRO A 316 -13.00 6.58 -9.14
C PRO A 316 -12.18 7.82 -8.79
N LEU A 317 -10.88 7.77 -9.05
CA LEU A 317 -10.00 8.90 -8.79
C LEU A 317 -10.41 10.11 -9.65
N HIS A 318 -10.62 11.25 -9.01
CA HIS A 318 -10.89 12.51 -9.67
C HIS A 318 -9.74 13.49 -9.43
N GLY A 319 -8.98 13.77 -10.48
CA GLY A 319 -7.83 14.67 -10.44
C GLY A 319 -6.70 14.15 -9.54
N THR A 320 -5.87 15.07 -9.05
CA THR A 320 -4.70 14.75 -8.24
C THR A 320 -5.05 14.63 -6.76
N LEU A 321 -4.49 13.63 -6.09
CA LEU A 321 -4.62 13.49 -4.64
C LEU A 321 -3.98 14.66 -3.86
N PRO A 322 -4.49 14.98 -2.66
CA PRO A 322 -3.87 16.00 -1.83
C PRO A 322 -2.42 15.61 -1.50
N ARG A 323 -1.53 16.62 -1.46
CA ARG A 323 -0.09 16.44 -1.17
C ARG A 323 0.58 15.37 -2.05
N TRP A 324 0.18 15.29 -3.33
CA TRP A 324 0.74 14.33 -4.29
C TRP A 324 2.27 14.28 -4.29
N GLU A 325 2.96 15.42 -4.19
CA GLU A 325 4.42 15.42 -4.16
C GLU A 325 5.01 14.69 -2.93
N THR A 326 4.31 14.71 -1.80
CA THR A 326 4.67 13.91 -0.61
C THR A 326 4.45 12.41 -0.86
N ILE A 327 3.34 12.05 -1.51
CA ILE A 327 3.02 10.66 -1.87
C ILE A 327 4.06 10.12 -2.87
N ARG A 328 4.33 10.88 -3.94
CA ARG A 328 5.21 10.52 -5.06
C ARG A 328 6.68 10.37 -4.65
N SER A 329 7.17 11.26 -3.78
CA SER A 329 8.56 11.22 -3.32
C SER A 329 8.79 10.37 -2.07
N GLY A 330 7.71 10.02 -1.35
CA GLY A 330 7.79 9.23 -0.13
C GLY A 330 7.78 7.72 -0.41
N GLY A 331 8.53 6.96 0.38
CA GLY A 331 8.51 5.49 0.29
C GLY A 331 7.24 4.87 0.89
N LYS A 332 6.91 5.23 2.14
CA LYS A 332 5.70 4.80 2.86
C LYS A 332 5.34 5.88 3.88
N GLY A 333 4.06 6.15 4.07
CA GLY A 333 3.64 7.10 5.09
C GLY A 333 2.13 7.30 5.14
N PHE A 334 1.71 8.22 6.00
CA PHE A 334 0.32 8.64 6.07
C PHE A 334 0.19 10.11 6.47
N PHE A 335 -0.99 10.68 6.21
CA PHE A 335 -1.39 11.99 6.72
C PHE A 335 -2.92 12.13 6.73
N ILE A 336 -3.42 13.15 7.43
CA ILE A 336 -4.82 13.58 7.31
C ILE A 336 -4.88 14.75 6.33
N ASP A 337 -5.79 14.71 5.38
CA ASP A 337 -6.09 15.86 4.51
C ASP A 337 -7.54 15.84 4.02
N GLN A 338 -7.97 16.93 3.40
CA GLN A 338 -9.25 17.02 2.73
C GLN A 338 -9.15 16.56 1.28
N TYR A 339 -10.11 15.73 0.87
CA TYR A 339 -10.33 15.36 -0.51
C TYR A 339 -11.82 15.48 -0.83
N ARG A 340 -12.17 16.23 -1.87
CA ARG A 340 -13.56 16.46 -2.30
C ARG A 340 -14.52 16.89 -1.18
N GLY A 341 -14.03 17.73 -0.26
CA GLY A 341 -14.82 18.29 0.84
C GLY A 341 -15.03 17.36 2.04
N ARG A 342 -14.39 16.19 2.06
CA ARG A 342 -14.38 15.26 3.19
C ARG A 342 -12.97 15.09 3.73
N THR A 343 -12.86 14.78 5.02
CA THR A 343 -11.57 14.55 5.68
C THR A 343 -11.22 13.07 5.62
N TYR A 344 -10.02 12.75 5.16
CA TYR A 344 -9.53 11.39 5.05
C TYR A 344 -8.24 11.21 5.86
N CYS A 345 -8.10 10.05 6.49
CA CYS A 345 -6.79 9.49 6.80
C CYS A 345 -6.28 8.78 5.54
N ILE A 346 -5.11 9.17 5.04
CA ILE A 346 -4.54 8.73 3.76
C ILE A 346 -3.23 8.02 4.06
N GLY A 347 -3.21 6.70 3.88
CA GLY A 347 -2.00 5.88 3.88
C GLY A 347 -1.52 5.64 2.46
N TYR A 348 -0.21 5.66 2.25
CA TYR A 348 0.39 5.43 0.93
C TYR A 348 1.70 4.65 1.05
N ALA A 349 2.04 3.94 -0.02
CA ALA A 349 3.32 3.26 -0.17
C ALA A 349 3.71 3.13 -1.64
N LYS A 350 4.99 3.31 -1.93
CA LYS A 350 5.60 3.06 -3.23
C LYS A 350 6.09 1.61 -3.29
N ALA A 351 5.99 1.02 -4.47
CA ALA A 351 6.54 -0.28 -4.79
C ALA A 351 8.01 -0.40 -4.32
N PRO A 352 8.35 -1.35 -3.44
CA PRO A 352 9.74 -1.55 -3.01
C PRO A 352 10.60 -2.23 -4.08
N GLY A 353 9.96 -2.78 -5.13
CA GLY A 353 10.57 -3.69 -6.09
C GLY A 353 10.70 -5.12 -5.54
N PHE A 354 10.81 -6.07 -6.46
CA PHE A 354 11.04 -7.48 -6.19
C PHE A 354 12.14 -8.02 -7.12
N GLU A 355 13.20 -8.59 -6.52
CA GLU A 355 14.41 -9.02 -7.23
C GLU A 355 15.02 -7.91 -8.11
N THR A 356 14.91 -8.02 -9.43
CA THR A 356 15.41 -7.01 -10.40
C THR A 356 14.29 -6.24 -11.09
N TYR A 357 13.08 -6.29 -10.55
CA TYR A 357 11.89 -5.68 -11.13
C TYR A 357 11.24 -4.69 -10.16
N SER A 358 10.77 -3.56 -10.66
CA SER A 358 9.94 -2.62 -9.92
C SER A 358 9.03 -1.90 -10.90
N THR A 359 7.76 -1.72 -10.55
CA THR A 359 6.83 -0.88 -11.32
C THR A 359 7.00 0.62 -11.03
N ASP A 360 7.65 0.96 -9.91
CA ASP A 360 7.61 2.31 -9.31
C ASP A 360 6.20 2.84 -9.00
N TRP A 361 5.17 1.99 -9.06
CA TRP A 361 3.79 2.37 -8.77
C TRP A 361 3.56 2.65 -7.29
N ILE A 362 2.44 3.31 -7.02
CA ILE A 362 2.09 3.76 -5.68
C ILE A 362 0.70 3.24 -5.33
N ALA A 363 0.58 2.55 -4.21
CA ALA A 363 -0.71 2.25 -3.61
C ALA A 363 -1.12 3.35 -2.64
N VAL A 364 -2.39 3.69 -2.64
CA VAL A 364 -2.99 4.64 -1.69
C VAL A 364 -4.26 4.02 -1.12
N VAL A 365 -4.39 4.02 0.21
CA VAL A 365 -5.60 3.62 0.93
C VAL A 365 -6.08 4.79 1.78
N MET A 366 -7.31 5.24 1.55
CA MET A 366 -7.91 6.41 2.18
C MET A 366 -9.14 5.98 2.97
N GLN A 367 -9.29 6.46 4.20
CA GLN A 367 -10.47 6.21 5.01
C GLN A 367 -11.08 7.52 5.52
N GLU A 368 -12.38 7.71 5.27
CA GLU A 368 -13.14 8.88 5.73
C GLU A 368 -13.20 8.91 7.27
N MET A 369 -12.88 10.07 7.86
CA MET A 369 -12.77 10.29 9.32
C MET A 369 -14.11 10.59 9.98
#